data_AF-A0A067MDL9-F1
#
_entry.id   AF-A0A067MDL9-F1
#
_cell.length_a   1.000
_cell.length_b   1.000
_cell.length_c   1.000
_cell.angle_alpha   90.00
_cell.angle_beta   90.00
_cell.angle_gamma   90.00
#
_symmetry.space_group_name_H-M   'P 1'
#
loop_
_entity.id
_entity.type
_entity.pdbx_description
1 polymer ?
#
loop_
_entity_poly.entity_id
_entity_poly.type
_entity_poly.pdbx_seq_one_letter_code
_entity_poly.pdbx_strand_id
1 'polypeptide(L)'
;MTRVGRAGTRPEKFRILIIGRANAGKTTILRAVCGAEGEPDVYDQSGKKVRGLKLVPPIHIFLQRGEHNIEYSLMFPTSPGFIFHDSRGFESGAVDELELVREFIQKKASLGSMKNQLHAIWYVHKFAVS
;
A
#
# COMPACT_ATOMS: atom_id res chain seq x y z
N MET A 1 14.08 0.00 37.57
CA MET A 1 14.23 0.67 36.27
C MET A 1 12.88 0.65 35.55
N THR A 2 12.11 1.72 35.68
CA THR A 2 10.76 1.81 35.12
C THR A 2 10.86 2.14 33.64
N ARG A 3 10.42 1.23 32.78
CA ARG A 3 10.32 1.47 31.33
C ARG A 3 9.21 2.50 31.12
N VAL A 4 9.56 3.78 31.04
CA VAL A 4 8.64 4.84 30.61
C VAL A 4 8.30 4.52 29.16
N GLY A 5 7.13 3.91 28.94
CA GLY A 5 6.54 3.82 27.61
C GLY A 5 6.33 5.25 27.13
N ARG A 6 7.06 5.65 26.09
CA ARG A 6 6.74 6.90 25.36
C ARG A 6 5.27 6.80 24.98
N ALA A 7 4.45 7.75 25.43
CA ALA A 7 3.14 7.97 24.86
C ALA A 7 3.33 8.21 23.36
N GLY A 8 3.09 7.18 22.55
CA GLY A 8 3.26 7.26 21.10
C GLY A 8 2.29 8.29 20.57
N THR A 9 2.80 9.32 19.91
CA THR A 9 1.93 10.28 19.21
C THR A 9 1.13 9.54 18.15
N ARG A 10 -0.19 9.77 18.12
CA ARG A 10 -1.05 9.20 17.08
C ARG A 10 -0.53 9.66 15.72
N PRO A 11 -0.36 8.75 14.74
CA PRO A 11 0.10 9.16 13.42
C PRO A 11 -0.95 10.06 12.74
N GLU A 12 -0.49 11.10 12.06
CA GLU A 12 -1.34 11.98 11.24
C GLU A 12 -2.02 11.21 10.10
N LYS A 13 -1.32 10.20 9.55
CA LYS A 13 -1.79 9.31 8.48
C LYS A 13 -1.49 7.86 8.85
N PHE A 14 -2.49 6.99 8.73
CA PHE A 14 -2.37 5.57 8.98
C PHE A 14 -1.94 4.84 7.69
N ARG A 15 -0.72 4.31 7.68
CA ARG A 15 -0.11 3.58 6.55
C ARG A 15 -0.39 2.10 6.60
N ILE A 16 -0.95 1.57 5.52
CA ILE A 16 -1.31 0.16 5.36
C ILE A 16 -0.56 -0.39 4.15
N LEU A 17 0.11 -1.53 4.32
CA LEU A 17 0.61 -2.34 3.20
C LEU A 17 -0.41 -3.43 2.90
N ILE A 18 -0.85 -3.58 1.65
CA ILE A 18 -1.69 -4.70 1.22
C ILE A 18 -0.85 -5.70 0.40
N ILE A 19 -0.91 -6.97 0.78
CA ILE A 19 -0.16 -8.07 0.19
C ILE A 19 -1.08 -9.25 -0.14
N GLY A 20 -0.63 -10.13 -1.02
CA GLY A 20 -1.41 -11.29 -1.45
C GLY A 20 -1.00 -11.77 -2.84
N ARG A 21 -1.55 -12.91 -3.27
CA ARG A 21 -1.25 -13.49 -4.59
C ARG A 21 -1.64 -12.56 -5.74
N ALA A 22 -1.06 -12.80 -6.91
CA ALA A 22 -1.55 -12.20 -8.15
C ALA A 22 -3.05 -12.47 -8.31
N ASN A 23 -3.80 -11.44 -8.74
CA ASN A 23 -5.24 -11.49 -8.95
C ASN A 23 -6.09 -11.86 -7.71
N ALA A 24 -5.53 -11.72 -6.50
CA ALA A 24 -6.29 -11.95 -5.25
C ALA A 24 -7.35 -10.86 -4.97
N GLY A 25 -7.37 -9.76 -5.75
CA GLY A 25 -8.34 -8.68 -5.58
C GLY A 25 -7.90 -7.55 -4.64
N LYS A 26 -6.59 -7.40 -4.37
CA LYS A 26 -6.02 -6.38 -3.46
C LYS A 26 -6.54 -4.96 -3.76
N THR A 27 -6.29 -4.49 -4.99
CA THR A 27 -6.77 -3.20 -5.46
C THR A 27 -8.30 -3.06 -5.37
N THR A 28 -9.04 -4.12 -5.68
CA THR A 28 -10.50 -4.13 -5.62
C THR A 28 -10.98 -3.90 -4.19
N ILE A 29 -10.37 -4.57 -3.21
CA ILE A 29 -10.66 -4.37 -1.79
C ILE A 29 -10.31 -2.94 -1.37
N LEU A 30 -9.15 -2.40 -1.79
CA LEU A 30 -8.78 -1.01 -1.47
C LEU A 30 -9.85 -0.02 -1.94
N ARG A 31 -10.34 -0.16 -3.18
CA ARG A 31 -11.39 0.71 -3.73
C ARG A 31 -12.71 0.57 -2.97
N ALA A 32 -13.11 -0.67 -2.68
CA ALA A 32 -14.36 -0.94 -1.97
C ALA A 32 -14.35 -0.34 -0.56
N VAL A 33 -13.27 -0.53 0.20
CA VAL A 33 -13.14 -0.02 1.57
C VAL A 33 -13.07 1.51 1.60
N CYS A 34 -12.47 2.14 0.60
CA CYS A 34 -12.38 3.60 0.54
C CYS A 34 -13.65 4.27 -0.02
N GLY A 35 -14.76 3.56 -0.21
CA GLY A 35 -16.05 4.15 -0.60
C GLY A 35 -16.00 4.81 -1.99
N ALA A 36 -15.46 4.10 -2.98
CA ALA A 36 -15.10 4.65 -4.28
C ALA A 36 -16.26 5.31 -5.06
N GLU A 37 -16.30 6.65 -4.98
CA GLU A 37 -16.48 7.51 -6.15
C GLU A 37 -15.17 8.28 -6.37
N GLY A 38 -14.17 7.66 -7.00
CA GLY A 38 -12.90 8.32 -7.33
C GLY A 38 -11.69 7.40 -7.39
N GLU A 39 -10.66 7.85 -8.11
CA GLU A 39 -9.36 7.17 -8.20
C GLU A 39 -8.37 7.73 -7.16
N PRO A 40 -7.42 6.94 -6.64
CA PRO A 40 -6.44 7.44 -5.68
C PRO A 40 -5.45 8.39 -6.35
N ASP A 41 -5.03 9.39 -5.60
CA ASP A 41 -3.83 10.15 -5.93
C ASP A 41 -2.60 9.30 -5.62
N VAL A 42 -1.67 9.22 -6.58
CA VAL A 42 -0.42 8.46 -6.47
C VAL A 42 0.74 9.40 -6.22
N TYR A 43 1.54 9.10 -5.20
CA TYR A 43 2.73 9.85 -4.83
C TYR A 43 3.94 8.93 -4.80
N ASP A 44 5.08 9.41 -5.30
CA ASP A 44 6.33 8.67 -5.23
C ASP A 44 6.94 8.71 -3.81
N GLN A 45 8.07 8.03 -3.64
CA GLN A 45 8.80 7.96 -2.37
C GLN A 45 9.31 9.31 -1.85
N SER A 46 9.41 10.34 -2.72
CA SER A 46 9.78 11.70 -2.34
C SER A 46 8.57 12.54 -1.91
N GLY A 47 7.35 11.99 -2.02
CA GLY A 47 6.11 12.71 -1.76
C GLY A 47 5.65 13.59 -2.92
N LYS A 48 6.27 13.44 -4.11
CA LYS A 48 5.84 14.16 -5.31
C LYS A 48 4.67 13.41 -5.94
N LYS A 49 3.59 14.15 -6.22
CA LYS A 49 2.45 13.61 -6.95
C LYS A 49 2.91 13.19 -8.34
N VAL A 50 2.71 11.92 -8.70
CA VAL A 50 3.07 11.38 -10.01
C VAL A 50 2.06 11.94 -11.02
N ARG A 51 2.42 13.04 -11.69
CA ARG A 51 1.59 13.70 -12.71
C ARG A 51 1.99 13.15 -14.09
N GLY A 52 1.23 12.19 -14.60
CA GLY A 52 1.53 11.60 -15.92
C GLY A 52 0.45 10.73 -16.56
N LEU A 53 -0.66 10.42 -15.88
CA LEU A 53 -1.60 9.39 -16.33
C LEU A 53 -2.94 9.96 -16.80
N LYS A 54 -2.91 11.12 -17.44
CA LYS A 54 -4.11 11.81 -17.94
C LYS A 54 -4.63 11.29 -19.30
N LEU A 55 -4.03 10.26 -19.89
CA LEU A 55 -4.41 9.77 -21.22
C LEU A 55 -4.50 8.24 -21.29
N VAL A 56 -5.40 7.61 -20.51
CA VAL A 56 -6.22 6.43 -20.90
C VAL A 56 -7.07 5.97 -19.68
N PRO A 57 -8.29 5.46 -19.88
CA PRO A 57 -9.22 5.10 -18.81
C PRO A 57 -8.81 3.79 -18.09
N PRO A 58 -9.32 3.54 -16.87
CA PRO A 58 -9.03 4.20 -15.59
C PRO A 58 -7.66 3.73 -15.02
N ILE A 59 -7.23 4.31 -13.90
CA ILE A 59 -6.09 3.88 -13.06
C ILE A 59 -6.14 2.38 -12.66
N HIS A 60 -7.24 1.69 -12.97
CA HIS A 60 -7.35 0.23 -13.01
C HIS A 60 -6.19 -0.45 -13.76
N ILE A 61 -5.67 0.14 -14.85
CA ILE A 61 -4.55 -0.44 -15.61
C ILE A 61 -3.22 -0.37 -14.83
N PHE A 62 -2.94 0.74 -14.14
CA PHE A 62 -1.74 0.89 -13.28
C PHE A 62 -1.74 -0.10 -12.13
N LEU A 63 -2.93 -0.35 -11.57
CA LEU A 63 -3.11 -1.32 -10.51
C LEU A 63 -3.29 -2.76 -11.02
N GLN A 64 -3.31 -2.98 -12.34
CA GLN A 64 -3.39 -4.33 -12.91
C GLN A 64 -2.12 -4.78 -13.65
N ARG A 65 -1.26 -3.88 -14.16
CA ARG A 65 -0.13 -4.29 -14.99
C ARG A 65 1.12 -3.40 -14.82
N GLY A 66 2.22 -4.03 -14.42
CA GLY A 66 3.60 -3.62 -14.73
C GLY A 66 4.24 -2.50 -13.91
N GLU A 67 3.51 -1.47 -13.48
CA GLU A 67 4.08 -0.30 -12.78
C GLU A 67 3.80 -0.26 -11.27
N HIS A 68 3.55 -1.42 -10.67
CA HIS A 68 3.36 -1.54 -9.22
C HIS A 68 4.68 -1.32 -8.49
N ASN A 69 4.89 -0.11 -8.00
CA ASN A 69 5.97 0.21 -7.09
C ASN A 69 5.45 0.27 -5.65
N ILE A 70 5.85 -0.68 -4.81
CA ILE A 70 5.45 -0.76 -3.39
C ILE A 70 5.81 0.51 -2.60
N GLU A 71 6.78 1.30 -3.06
CA GLU A 71 7.15 2.57 -2.44
C GLU A 71 6.15 3.71 -2.71
N TYR A 72 5.30 3.57 -3.73
CA TYR A 72 4.30 4.57 -4.04
C TYR A 72 3.19 4.57 -3.00
N SER A 73 2.74 5.77 -2.67
CA SER A 73 1.64 6.01 -1.75
C SER A 73 0.36 6.26 -2.52
N LEU A 74 -0.67 5.47 -2.25
CA LEU A 74 -2.03 5.66 -2.74
C LEU A 74 -2.84 6.38 -1.67
N MET A 75 -3.40 7.54 -2.02
CA MET A 75 -4.25 8.33 -1.13
C MET A 75 -5.60 8.58 -1.78
N PHE A 76 -6.66 8.07 -1.16
CA PHE A 76 -8.02 8.27 -1.65
C PHE A 76 -8.60 9.56 -1.03
N PRO A 77 -9.19 10.47 -1.84
CA PRO A 77 -9.81 11.69 -1.32
C PRO A 77 -10.91 11.43 -0.27
N THR A 78 -11.63 10.33 -0.42
CA THR A 78 -12.68 9.85 0.48
C THR A 78 -12.14 9.28 1.80
N SER A 79 -10.85 8.99 1.89
CA SER A 79 -10.18 8.40 3.06
C SER A 79 -8.86 9.12 3.35
N PRO A 80 -8.88 10.43 3.62
CA PRO A 80 -7.67 11.27 3.66
C PRO A 80 -6.74 10.91 4.81
N GLY A 81 -7.23 10.22 5.86
CA GLY A 81 -6.43 9.76 6.99
C GLY A 81 -5.56 8.53 6.70
N PHE A 82 -5.67 7.93 5.50
CA PHE A 82 -5.00 6.68 5.15
C PHE A 82 -4.00 6.85 4.01
N ILE A 83 -2.96 6.03 4.05
CA ILE A 83 -2.00 5.87 2.97
C ILE A 83 -1.87 4.37 2.71
N PHE A 84 -2.08 3.96 1.47
CA PHE A 84 -1.97 2.56 1.07
C PHE A 84 -0.74 2.34 0.21
N HIS A 85 -0.08 1.22 0.45
CA HIS A 85 0.97 0.65 -0.40
C HIS A 85 0.45 -0.68 -0.94
N ASP A 86 0.34 -0.82 -2.26
CA ASP A 86 -0.13 -2.05 -2.92
C ASP A 86 1.07 -2.87 -3.40
N SER A 87 1.22 -4.10 -2.92
CA SER A 87 2.30 -4.97 -3.39
C SER A 87 1.96 -5.57 -4.75
N ARG A 88 2.99 -5.89 -5.54
CA ARG A 88 2.80 -6.83 -6.64
C ARG A 88 2.29 -8.17 -6.10
N GLY A 89 1.52 -8.88 -6.92
CA GLY A 89 1.02 -10.20 -6.55
C GLY A 89 2.11 -11.26 -6.54
N PHE A 90 2.11 -12.13 -5.53
CA PHE A 90 2.99 -13.30 -5.51
C PHE A 90 2.49 -14.40 -6.46
N GLU A 91 3.43 -14.98 -7.22
CA GLU A 91 3.22 -16.11 -8.13
C GLU A 91 4.16 -17.27 -7.75
N SER A 92 3.98 -18.46 -8.34
CA SER A 92 4.90 -19.58 -8.08
C SER A 92 6.30 -19.22 -8.61
N GLY A 93 7.31 -19.28 -7.74
CA GLY A 93 8.69 -18.90 -8.08
C GLY A 93 9.02 -17.41 -7.90
N ALA A 94 8.08 -16.59 -7.42
CA ALA A 94 8.22 -15.15 -7.19
C ALA A 94 9.04 -14.81 -5.92
N VAL A 95 10.29 -15.27 -5.85
CA VAL A 95 11.19 -15.00 -4.71
C VAL A 95 11.51 -13.50 -4.62
N ASP A 96 11.69 -12.85 -5.77
CA ASP A 96 12.02 -11.43 -5.85
C ASP A 96 10.90 -10.56 -5.27
N GLU A 97 9.64 -10.87 -5.57
CA GLU A 97 8.49 -10.14 -5.02
C GLU A 97 8.39 -10.28 -3.50
N LEU A 98 8.70 -11.45 -2.96
CA LEU A 98 8.72 -11.67 -1.51
C LEU A 98 9.84 -10.88 -0.85
N GLU A 99 11.04 -10.86 -1.43
CA GLU A 99 12.15 -10.10 -0.87
C GLU A 99 11.91 -8.60 -0.97
N LEU A 100 11.35 -8.09 -2.08
CA LEU A 100 10.94 -6.69 -2.20
C LEU A 100 9.96 -6.26 -1.11
N VAL A 101 8.99 -7.12 -0.78
CA VAL A 101 8.05 -6.86 0.32
C VAL A 101 8.78 -6.87 1.67
N ARG A 102 9.70 -7.81 1.87
CA ARG A 102 10.48 -7.94 3.11
C ARG A 102 11.38 -6.72 3.34
N GLU A 103 12.11 -6.30 2.32
CA GLU A 103 12.95 -5.10 2.30
C GLU A 103 12.13 -3.84 2.58
N PHE A 104 10.96 -3.71 1.94
CA PHE A 104 10.07 -2.60 2.16
C PHE A 104 9.59 -2.52 3.62
N ILE A 105 9.17 -3.64 4.21
CA ILE A 105 8.75 -3.71 5.62
C ILE A 105 9.91 -3.30 6.55
N GLN A 106 11.11 -3.83 6.31
CA GLN A 106 12.30 -3.51 7.11
C GLN A 106 12.68 -2.03 7.00
N LYS A 107 12.65 -1.48 5.78
CA LYS A 107 12.89 -0.06 5.53
C LYS A 107 11.87 0.82 6.26
N LYS A 108 10.58 0.49 6.21
CA LYS A 108 9.56 1.28 6.92
C LYS A 108 9.71 1.17 8.44
N ALA A 109 10.10 0.01 8.96
CA ALA A 109 10.36 -0.19 10.38
C ALA A 109 11.55 0.64 10.90
N SER A 110 12.60 0.80 10.08
CA SER A 110 13.85 1.48 10.47
C SER A 110 13.78 3.02 10.46
N LEU A 111 12.75 3.63 9.85
CA LEU A 111 12.63 5.09 9.69
C LEU A 111 12.43 5.88 10.99
N GLY A 112 12.32 5.23 12.15
CA GLY A 112 12.34 5.83 13.51
C GLY A 112 11.17 6.77 13.87
N SER A 113 10.46 7.30 12.88
CA SER A 113 9.31 8.21 13.02
C SER A 113 8.01 7.47 12.73
N MET A 114 7.06 7.54 13.66
CA MET A 114 5.69 7.00 13.52
C MET A 114 5.02 7.47 12.23
N LYS A 115 5.34 8.67 11.73
CA LYS A 115 4.79 9.21 10.47
C LYS A 115 5.15 8.37 9.25
N ASN A 116 6.26 7.64 9.28
CA ASN A 116 6.81 6.93 8.12
C ASN A 116 6.70 5.41 8.24
N GLN A 117 6.36 4.88 9.42
CA GLN A 117 6.22 3.46 9.68
C GLN A 117 4.92 2.89 9.06
N LEU A 118 4.94 1.60 8.74
CA LEU A 118 3.71 0.86 8.47
C LEU A 118 2.98 0.62 9.78
N HIS A 119 1.66 0.77 9.76
CA HIS A 119 0.80 0.60 10.92
C HIS A 119 -0.01 -0.69 10.86
N ALA A 120 -0.27 -1.20 9.65
CA ALA A 120 -0.87 -2.50 9.43
C ALA A 120 -0.38 -3.13 8.13
N ILE A 121 -0.46 -4.46 8.08
CA ILE A 121 -0.30 -5.25 6.87
C ILE A 121 -1.60 -6.03 6.65
N TRP A 122 -2.22 -5.87 5.48
CA TRP A 122 -3.41 -6.59 5.08
C TRP A 122 -3.03 -7.72 4.13
N TYR A 123 -3.24 -8.97 4.55
CA TYR A 123 -3.05 -10.13 3.70
C TYR A 123 -4.36 -10.53 3.04
N VAL A 124 -4.42 -10.44 1.72
CA VAL A 124 -5.58 -10.81 0.91
C VAL A 124 -5.43 -12.24 0.41
N HIS A 125 -6.39 -13.06 0.81
CA HIS A 125 -6.51 -14.44 0.36
C HIS A 125 -7.80 -14.60 -0.44
N LYS A 126 -7.69 -15.13 -1.66
CA LYS A 126 -8.86 -15.53 -2.45
C LYS A 126 -9.12 -17.01 -2.20
N PHE A 127 -10.25 -17.31 -1.57
CA PHE A 127 -10.72 -18.69 -1.44
C PHE A 127 -11.09 -19.23 -2.81
N ALA A 128 -10.68 -20.47 -3.11
CA ALA A 128 -11.26 -21.21 -4.21
C ALA A 128 -12.70 -21.56 -3.81
N VAL A 129 -13.66 -21.22 -4.66
CA VAL A 129 -15.01 -21.77 -4.53
C VAL A 129 -14.93 -23.16 -5.16
N SER A 130 -14.97 -24.18 -4.30
CA SER A 130 -15.06 -25.60 -4.70
C SER A 130 -16.44 -25.92 -5.25
#